data_AF-A0A161YD39-F1
#
_entry.id   AF-A0A161YD39-F1
#
_cell.length_a   1.000
_cell.length_b   1.000
_cell.length_c   1.000
_cell.angle_alpha   90.00
_cell.angle_beta   90.00
_cell.angle_gamma   90.00
#
_symmetry.space_group_name_H-M   'P 1'
#
loop_
_entity.id
_entity.type
_entity.pdbx_description
1 polymer ?
#
loop_
_entity_poly.entity_id
_entity_poly.type
_entity_poly.pdbx_seq_one_letter_code
_entity_poly.pdbx_strand_id
1 'polypeptide(L)'
;MPVLITRHEFIHWAKQHGIRIEYIQPGNPQQNAYIERHNKTIRYSWLSKNLFDTLEEVQEHATSWLWFYNHKRPHKANGGK
;
A
#
# COMPACT_ATOMS: atom_id res chain seq x y z
N MET A 1 0.47 13.80 2.98
CA MET A 1 0.60 13.47 1.54
C MET A 1 -0.64 13.96 0.77
N PRO A 2 -0.69 15.22 0.26
CA PRO A 2 -1.95 15.78 -0.25
C PRO A 2 -2.04 16.02 -1.78
N VAL A 3 -0.97 15.91 -2.57
CA VAL A 3 -0.98 16.52 -3.92
C VAL A 3 -1.64 15.67 -5.01
N LEU A 4 -1.65 14.34 -4.90
CA LEU A 4 -2.21 13.47 -5.96
C LEU A 4 -3.71 13.19 -5.77
N ILE A 5 -4.15 13.00 -4.53
CA ILE A 5 -5.55 12.64 -4.21
C ILE A 5 -6.53 13.82 -4.29
N THR A 6 -6.03 15.05 -4.37
CA THR A 6 -6.86 16.27 -4.46
C THR A 6 -7.01 16.78 -5.90
N ARG A 7 -6.35 16.15 -6.89
CA ARG A 7 -6.50 16.55 -8.29
C ARG A 7 -7.92 16.33 -8.78
N HIS A 8 -8.45 17.31 -9.52
CA HIS A 8 -9.83 17.31 -9.99
C HIS A 8 -10.17 16.08 -10.84
N GLU A 9 -9.23 15.63 -11.67
CA GLU A 9 -9.37 14.42 -12.51
C GLU A 9 -9.58 13.16 -11.68
N PHE A 10 -8.80 12.98 -10.61
CA PHE A 10 -8.93 11.83 -9.71
C PHE A 10 -10.27 11.84 -8.96
N ILE A 11 -10.69 13.00 -8.47
CA ILE A 11 -11.98 13.16 -7.79
C ILE A 11 -13.14 12.84 -8.75
N HIS A 12 -13.04 13.30 -10.00
CA HIS A 12 -14.06 13.02 -11.01
C HIS A 12 -14.14 11.53 -11.32
N TRP A 13 -13.00 10.88 -11.57
CA TRP A 13 -12.93 9.44 -11.82
C TRP A 13 -13.51 8.64 -10.65
N ALA A 14 -13.15 8.97 -9.40
CA ALA A 14 -13.67 8.28 -8.22
C ALA A 14 -15.19 8.42 -8.10
N LYS A 15 -15.73 9.63 -8.34
CA LYS A 15 -17.18 9.87 -8.34
C LYS A 15 -17.91 9.06 -9.41
N GLN A 16 -17.37 8.99 -10.63
CA GLN A 16 -17.94 8.18 -11.71
C GLN A 16 -18.03 6.69 -11.36
N HIS A 17 -17.08 6.19 -10.56
CA HIS A 17 -17.05 4.79 -10.11
C HIS A 17 -17.78 4.57 -8.77
N GLY A 18 -18.47 5.59 -8.23
CA GLY A 18 -19.17 5.49 -6.94
C GLY A 18 -18.23 5.34 -5.74
N ILE A 19 -16.95 5.70 -5.87
CA ILE A 19 -15.93 5.59 -4.83
C ILE A 19 -15.96 6.85 -3.97
N ARG A 20 -16.21 6.68 -2.66
CA ARG A 20 -16.10 7.78 -1.68
C ARG A 20 -14.63 8.01 -1.33
N ILE A 21 -14.17 9.24 -1.47
CA ILE A 21 -12.83 9.66 -1.04
C ILE A 21 -12.92 10.13 0.42
N GLU A 22 -12.08 9.57 1.28
CA GLU A 22 -11.92 9.99 2.67
C GLU A 22 -10.53 10.55 2.91
N TYR A 23 -10.45 11.66 3.65
CA TYR A 23 -9.19 12.31 4.00
C TYR A 23 -8.87 12.09 5.47
N ILE A 24 -7.58 11.87 5.75
CA ILE A 24 -7.08 11.85 7.12
C ILE A 24 -7.14 13.24 7.73
N GLN A 25 -7.45 13.32 9.01
CA GLN A 25 -7.47 14.56 9.77
C GLN A 25 -6.03 14.97 10.14
N PRO A 26 -5.67 16.24 9.95
CA PRO A 26 -4.41 16.77 10.45
C PRO A 26 -4.27 16.51 11.95
N GLY A 27 -3.08 16.09 12.39
CA GLY A 27 -2.81 15.82 13.81
C GLY A 27 -3.37 14.50 14.34
N ASN A 28 -4.00 13.65 13.52
CA ASN A 28 -4.45 12.32 13.92
C ASN A 28 -3.68 11.20 13.21
N PRO A 29 -2.48 10.84 13.68
CA PRO A 29 -1.64 9.80 13.05
C PRO A 29 -2.30 8.42 13.07
N GLN A 30 -3.23 8.16 13.99
CA GLN A 30 -3.88 6.87 14.13
C GLN A 30 -4.69 6.48 12.88
N GLN A 31 -5.21 7.46 12.13
CA GLN A 31 -5.96 7.20 10.89
C GLN A 31 -5.10 6.62 9.78
N ASN A 32 -3.78 6.84 9.80
CA ASN A 32 -2.85 6.29 8.82
C ASN A 32 -2.05 5.07 9.35
N ALA A 33 -2.21 4.72 10.62
CA ALA A 33 -1.37 3.73 11.31
C ALA A 33 -1.35 2.35 10.62
N TYR A 34 -2.47 1.92 10.06
CA TYR A 34 -2.55 0.63 9.34
C TYR A 34 -1.70 0.62 8.07
N ILE A 35 -1.79 1.67 7.26
CA ILE A 35 -1.01 1.81 6.02
C ILE A 35 0.48 1.98 6.35
N GLU A 36 0.80 2.77 7.37
CA GLU A 36 2.20 2.92 7.82
C GLU A 36 2.80 1.60 8.29
N ARG A 37 2.06 0.81 9.06
CA ARG A 37 2.48 -0.54 9.48
C ARG A 37 2.66 -1.47 8.27
N HIS A 38 1.77 -1.40 7.29
CA HIS A 38 1.88 -2.17 6.06
C HIS A 38 3.14 -1.79 5.26
N ASN A 39 3.36 -0.49 5.03
CA ASN A 39 4.54 0.03 4.34
C ASN A 39 5.84 -0.35 5.06
N LYS A 40 5.84 -0.33 6.40
CA LYS A 40 6.95 -0.84 7.20
C LYS A 40 7.22 -2.31 6.92
N THR A 41 6.18 -3.14 6.85
CA THR A 41 6.29 -4.57 6.56
C THR A 41 6.87 -4.82 5.17
N ILE A 42 6.38 -4.13 4.13
CA ILE A 42 6.94 -4.18 2.77
C ILE A 42 8.44 -3.86 2.82
N ARG A 43 8.79 -2.70 3.40
CA ARG A 43 10.16 -2.19 3.42
C ARG A 43 11.15 -3.20 4.01
N TYR A 44 10.83 -3.76 5.18
CA TYR A 44 11.73 -4.69 5.87
C TYR A 44 11.66 -6.13 5.36
N SER A 45 10.60 -6.50 4.63
CA SER A 45 10.45 -7.88 4.18
C SER A 45 11.27 -8.18 2.93
N TRP A 46 11.27 -7.29 1.94
CA TRP A 46 11.97 -7.51 0.67
C TRP A 46 12.72 -6.27 0.17
N LEU A 47 12.13 -5.06 0.27
CA LEU A 47 12.71 -3.89 -0.38
C LEU A 47 14.10 -3.53 0.17
N SER A 48 14.31 -3.63 1.49
CA SER A 48 15.61 -3.32 2.11
C SER A 48 16.63 -4.47 2.05
N LYS A 49 16.25 -5.62 1.50
CA LYS A 49 17.09 -6.84 1.49
C LYS A 49 17.65 -7.17 0.11
N ASN A 50 17.22 -6.44 -0.92
CA ASN A 50 17.60 -6.67 -2.30
C ASN A 50 18.19 -5.36 -2.84
N LEU A 51 19.19 -5.50 -3.71
CA LEU A 51 19.65 -4.44 -4.59
C LEU A 51 19.04 -4.73 -5.95
N PHE A 52 18.46 -3.70 -6.56
CA PHE A 52 17.82 -3.82 -7.86
C PHE A 52 18.58 -2.98 -8.86
N ASP A 53 18.86 -3.57 -10.01
CA ASP A 53 19.57 -2.89 -11.09
C ASP A 53 18.61 -2.19 -12.05
N THR A 54 17.34 -2.64 -12.10
CA THR A 54 16.32 -2.08 -13.00
C THR A 54 14.96 -1.90 -12.31
N LEU A 55 14.13 -1.02 -12.87
CA LEU A 55 12.75 -0.85 -12.42
C LEU A 55 11.89 -2.10 -12.68
N GLU A 56 12.16 -2.82 -13.76
CA GLU A 56 11.47 -4.06 -14.11
C GLU A 56 11.67 -5.10 -13.01
N GLU A 57 12.90 -5.27 -12.55
CA GLU A 57 13.24 -6.17 -11.44
C GLU A 57 12.49 -5.81 -10.14
N VAL A 58 12.39 -4.51 -9.82
CA VAL A 58 11.61 -4.02 -8.68
C VAL A 58 10.13 -4.39 -8.84
N GLN A 59 9.56 -4.23 -10.03
CA GLN A 59 8.14 -4.51 -10.30
C GLN A 59 7.82 -6.00 -10.22
N GLU A 60 8.69 -6.85 -10.76
CA GLU A 60 8.56 -8.31 -10.67
C GLU A 60 8.60 -8.78 -9.22
N HIS A 61 9.61 -8.33 -8.45
CA HIS A 61 9.73 -8.64 -7.03
C HIS A 61 8.52 -8.13 -6.22
N ALA A 62 8.05 -6.90 -6.49
CA ALA A 62 6.87 -6.35 -5.83
C ALA A 62 5.62 -7.19 -6.12
N THR A 63 5.43 -7.62 -7.37
CA THR A 63 4.27 -8.42 -7.79
C THR A 63 4.28 -9.80 -7.14
N SER A 64 5.42 -10.49 -7.16
CA SER A 64 5.61 -11.79 -6.52
C SER A 64 5.39 -11.69 -5.00
N TRP A 65 5.97 -10.66 -4.37
CA TRP A 65 5.80 -10.44 -2.94
C TRP A 65 4.36 -10.13 -2.56
N LEU A 66 3.64 -9.31 -3.35
CA LEU A 66 2.24 -8.99 -3.10
C LEU A 66 1.36 -10.26 -3.19
N TRP A 67 1.63 -11.12 -4.18
CA TRP A 67 0.93 -12.40 -4.28
C TRP A 67 1.18 -13.27 -3.06
N PHE A 68 2.43 -13.42 -2.62
CA PHE A 68 2.79 -14.15 -1.41
C PHE A 68 2.10 -13.56 -0.17
N TYR A 69 2.14 -12.23 -0.01
CA TYR A 69 1.54 -11.54 1.12
C TYR A 69 0.03 -11.81 1.20
N ASN A 70 -0.68 -11.80 0.07
CA ASN A 70 -2.13 -11.99 0.05
C ASN A 70 -2.56 -13.46 0.16
N HIS A 71 -1.78 -14.41 -0.34
CA HIS A 71 -2.22 -15.81 -0.50
C HIS A 71 -1.50 -16.83 0.37
N LYS A 72 -0.31 -16.51 0.88
CA LYS A 72 0.56 -17.48 1.55
C LYS A 72 1.09 -17.01 2.91
N ARG A 73 1.15 -15.71 3.14
CA ARG A 73 1.65 -15.17 4.40
C ARG A 73 0.68 -15.53 5.53
N PRO A 74 1.13 -16.23 6.58
CA PRO A 74 0.28 -16.56 7.71
C PRO A 74 -0.09 -15.27 8.45
N HIS A 75 -1.34 -14.84 8.31
CA HIS A 75 -1.83 -13.64 8.98
C HIS A 75 -2.48 -14.03 10.30
N LYS A 76 -2.01 -13.43 11.41
CA LYS A 76 -2.59 -13.69 12.74
C LYS A 76 -4.09 -13.35 12.80
N ALA A 77 -4.56 -12.40 11.99
CA ALA A 77 -5.97 -12.04 11.88
C ALA A 77 -6.85 -13.20 11.34
N ASN A 78 -6.28 -14.11 10.56
CA ASN A 78 -6.97 -15.27 9.97
C ASN A 78 -6.59 -16.59 10.68
N GLY A 79 -6.13 -16.52 11.92
CA GLY A 79 -5.71 -17.70 12.69
C GLY A 79 -4.37 -18.31 12.25
N GLY A 80 -3.53 -17.55 11.54
CA GLY A 80 -2.18 -18.00 11.13
C GLY A 80 -2.17 -19.00 9.98
N LYS A 81 -3.29 -19.14 9.26
CA LYS A 81 -3.37 -19.89 8.01
C LYS A 81 -2.97 -19.04 6.81
#